data_AF-A0A920JVI9-F1
#
_entry.id   AF-A0A920JVI9-F1
#
_cell.length_a   1.000
_cell.length_b   1.000
_cell.length_c   1.000
_cell.angle_alpha   90.00
_cell.angle_beta   90.00
_cell.angle_gamma   90.00
#
_symmetry.space_group_name_H-M   'P 1'
#
loop_
_entity.id
_entity.type
_entity.pdbx_description
1 polymer ?
#
loop_
_entity_poly.entity_id
_entity_poly.type
_entity_poly.pdbx_seq_one_letter_code
_entity_poly.pdbx_strand_id
1 'polypeptide(L)' 'MRKIIHCDCDCFYASVEIRDNKALQFLPVAVGGSSTGRGVVTTCNYIARKYGVRSAMPTSQRYAYAQN' A
#
# COMPACT_ATOMS: atom_id res chain seq x y z
N MET A 1 12.85 -34.86 12.81
CA MET A 1 11.61 -34.15 12.40
C MET A 1 12.00 -32.77 11.87
N ARG A 2 11.59 -32.37 10.65
CA ARG A 2 11.90 -31.04 10.11
C ARG A 2 10.89 -30.01 10.62
N LYS A 3 11.37 -28.81 10.96
CA LYS A 3 10.55 -27.63 11.23
C LYS A 3 10.81 -26.61 10.12
N ILE A 4 9.76 -26.09 9.50
CA ILE A 4 9.83 -25.09 8.44
C ILE A 4 9.11 -23.84 8.93
N ILE A 5 9.77 -22.68 8.81
CA ILE A 5 9.22 -21.39 9.23
C ILE A 5 9.06 -20.54 7.97
N HIS A 6 7.90 -19.91 7.84
CA HIS A 6 7.61 -18.91 6.83
C HIS A 6 7.49 -17.55 7.52
N CYS A 7 8.16 -16.55 6.96
CA CYS A 7 8.10 -15.17 7.42
C CYS A 7 7.65 -14.30 6.26
N ASP A 8 6.70 -13.41 6.52
CA ASP A 8 6.17 -12.43 5.57
C ASP A 8 6.24 -11.03 6.19
N CYS A 9 6.56 -10.02 5.38
CA CYS A 9 6.71 -8.64 5.86
C CYS A 9 5.42 -7.84 5.68
N ASP A 10 4.95 -7.22 6.76
CA ASP A 10 3.72 -6.43 6.74
C ASP A 10 3.84 -5.22 5.79
N CYS A 11 2.96 -5.16 4.79
CA CYS A 11 2.84 -4.06 3.83
C CYS A 11 4.18 -3.62 3.23
N PHE A 12 5.07 -4.56 2.90
CA PHE A 12 6.52 -4.36 2.71
C PHE A 12 6.95 -2.99 2.12
N TYR A 13 6.62 -2.65 0.86
CA TYR A 13 7.08 -1.37 0.29
C TYR A 13 6.50 -0.15 1.00
N ALA A 14 5.23 -0.16 1.41
CA ALA A 14 4.65 0.97 2.15
C ALA A 14 5.33 1.14 3.52
N SER A 15 5.70 0.04 4.18
CA SER A 15 6.43 0.07 5.46
C SER A 15 7.85 0.64 5.31
N VAL A 16 8.52 0.35 4.18
CA VAL A 16 9.83 0.96 3.84
C VAL A 16 9.67 2.47 3.63
N GLU A 17 8.72 2.91 2.80
CA GLU A 17 8.49 4.34 2.55
C GLU A 17 8.14 5.12 3.83
N ILE A 18 7.33 4.54 4.73
CA ILE A 18 6.97 5.17 6.02
C ILE A 18 8.16 5.21 6.99
N ARG A 19 9.02 4.18 6.96
CA ARG A 19 10.24 4.17 7.78
C ARG A 19 11.16 5.32 7.36
N ASP A 20 11.34 5.49 6.06
CA ASP A 20 12.28 6.45 5.48
C ASP A 20 11.70 7.88 5.46
N ASN A 21 10.38 8.02 5.37
CA ASN A 21 9.69 9.30 5.50
C ASN A 21 8.58 9.24 6.58
N LYS A 22 8.92 9.74 7.78
CA LYS A 22 8.02 9.74 8.95
C LYS A 22 6.77 10.59 8.78
N ALA A 23 6.73 11.54 7.84
CA ALA A 23 5.51 12.30 7.55
C ALA A 23 4.37 11.42 7.02
N LEU A 24 4.68 10.23 6.50
CA LEU A 24 3.71 9.28 5.96
C LEU A 24 3.03 8.39 7.03
N GLN A 25 3.50 8.40 8.27
CA GLN A 25 3.12 7.42 9.29
C GLN A 25 1.62 7.35 9.60
N PHE A 26 0.92 8.48 9.50
CA PHE A 26 -0.51 8.58 9.81
C PHE A 26 -1.38 8.84 8.58
N LEU A 27 -0.81 8.69 7.38
CA LEU A 27 -1.50 8.93 6.12
C LEU A 27 -1.87 7.61 5.44
N PRO A 28 -2.93 7.58 4.61
CA PRO A 28 -3.14 6.49 3.67
C PRO A 28 -2.01 6.49 2.63
N VAL A 29 -1.26 5.38 2.55
CA VAL A 29 -0.12 5.26 1.62
C VAL A 29 -0.33 4.06 0.72
N ALA A 30 -0.12 4.27 -0.58
CA ALA A 30 -0.06 3.23 -1.59
C ALA A 30 1.19 3.44 -2.46
N VAL A 31 1.86 2.34 -2.82
CA VAL A 31 2.99 2.32 -3.75
C VAL A 31 2.50 1.62 -5.01
N GLY A 32 2.70 2.25 -6.17
CA GLY A 32 2.22 1.73 -7.45
C GLY A 32 2.60 2.62 -8.64
N GLY A 33 2.24 2.17 -9.84
CA GLY A 33 2.45 2.94 -11.07
C GLY A 33 1.54 4.17 -11.18
N SER A 34 1.90 5.13 -12.03
CA SER A 34 1.17 6.41 -12.21
C SER A 34 -0.34 6.21 -12.48
N SER A 35 -1.16 7.10 -11.89
CA SER A 35 -2.61 7.18 -12.12
C SER A 35 -3.00 7.72 -13.50
N THR A 36 -2.10 8.45 -14.18
CA THR A 36 -2.33 8.97 -15.54
C THR A 36 -2.05 7.92 -16.62
N GLY A 37 -1.42 6.80 -16.26
CA GLY A 37 -1.16 5.66 -17.13
C GLY A 37 -2.05 4.46 -16.80
N ARG A 38 -1.59 3.27 -17.17
CA ARG A 38 -2.22 1.98 -16.82
C ARG A 38 -1.59 1.37 -15.56
N GLY A 39 -1.23 2.22 -14.59
CA GLY A 39 -0.59 1.80 -13.37
C GLY A 39 -1.52 1.01 -12.46
N VAL A 40 -0.91 0.13 -11.65
CA VAL A 40 -1.60 -0.61 -10.58
C VAL A 40 -0.91 -0.37 -9.25
N VAL A 41 -1.65 -0.54 -8.17
CA VAL A 41 -1.14 -0.54 -6.79
C VAL A 41 -0.37 -1.83 -6.54
N THR A 42 0.89 -1.73 -6.15
CA THR A 42 1.71 -2.87 -5.75
C THR A 42 1.45 -3.24 -4.29
N THR A 43 1.44 -2.25 -3.40
CA THR A 43 1.10 -2.44 -1.98
C THR A 43 0.50 -1.18 -1.38
N CYS A 44 -0.15 -1.32 -0.23
CA CYS A 44 -0.68 -0.20 0.53
C CYS A 44 -0.68 -0.50 2.03
N ASN A 45 -0.59 0.54 2.84
CA ASN A 45 -0.60 0.42 4.30
C ASN A 45 -2.02 0.11 4.83
N TYR A 46 -2.11 -0.29 6.10
CA TYR A 46 -3.41 -0.62 6.70
C TYR A 46 -4.39 0.56 6.75
N ILE A 47 -3.90 1.80 6.80
CA ILE A 47 -4.76 3.00 6.75
C ILE A 47 -5.45 3.09 5.40
N ALA A 48 -4.71 3.00 4.29
CA ALA A 48 -5.25 2.98 2.93
C ALA A 48 -6.22 1.80 2.70
N ARG A 49 -5.96 0.65 3.33
CA ARG A 49 -6.86 -0.50 3.24
C ARG A 49 -8.26 -0.23 3.80
N LYS A 50 -8.40 0.64 4.80
CA LYS A 50 -9.72 1.03 5.34
C LYS A 50 -10.57 1.78 4.30
N TYR A 51 -9.94 2.41 3.31
CA TYR A 51 -10.59 3.14 2.23
C TYR A 51 -10.78 2.30 0.94
N GLY A 52 -10.55 0.99 1.04
CA GLY A 52 -10.76 0.05 -0.08
C GLY A 52 -9.56 -0.14 -1.00
N VAL A 53 -8.41 0.51 -0.76
CA VAL A 53 -7.20 0.30 -1.56
C VAL A 53 -6.64 -1.11 -1.32
N ARG A 54 -6.29 -1.83 -2.38
CA ARG A 54 -5.68 -3.17 -2.35
C ARG A 54 -4.63 -3.30 -3.45
N SER A 55 -3.72 -4.26 -3.30
CA SER A 55 -2.78 -4.64 -4.34
C SER A 55 -3.52 -5.09 -5.61
N ALA A 56 -2.89 -4.88 -6.76
CA ALA A 56 -3.39 -5.14 -8.11
C ALA A 56 -4.59 -4.28 -8.56
N MET A 57 -5.08 -3.36 -7.72
CA MET A 57 -6.10 -2.41 -8.16
C MET A 57 -5.50 -1.34 -9.10
N PRO A 58 -6.26 -0.84 -10.09
CA PRO A 58 -5.83 0.29 -10.92
C PRO A 58 -5.53 1.53 -10.06
N THR A 59 -4.41 2.19 -10.30
CA THR A 59 -4.09 3.43 -9.57
C THR A 59 -5.03 4.58 -9.96
N SER A 60 -5.68 4.50 -11.13
CA SER A 60 -6.68 5.47 -11.58
C SER A 60 -8.04 5.35 -10.87
N GLN A 61 -8.28 4.27 -10.13
CA GLN A 61 -9.52 4.08 -9.40
C GLN A 61 -9.66 5.12 -8.27
N ARG A 62 -10.84 5.73 -8.15
CA ARG A 62 -11.13 6.69 -7.09
C ARG A 62 -11.53 5.95 -5.80
N TYR A 63 -10.87 6.27 -4.69
CA TYR A 63 -11.12 5.67 -3.37
C TYR A 63 -11.85 6.65 -2.45
N ALA A 64 -12.54 6.13 -1.44
CA ALA A 64 -13.38 6.94 -0.53
C ALA A 64 -12.61 8.06 0.21
N TYR A 65 -11.29 7.93 0.36
CA TYR A 65 -10.45 8.97 0.98
C TYR A 65 -10.33 10.24 0.12
N ALA A 66 -10.39 10.13 -1.21
CA ALA A 66 -10.12 11.24 -2.14
C ALA A 66 -11.30 12.22 -2.31
N GLN A 67 -12.27 12.21 -1.40
CA GLN A 67 -13.45 13.09 -1.39
C GLN A 67 -13.38 14.21 -0.33
N ASN A 68 -12.30 14.25 0.46
CA ASN A 68 -11.94 15.38 1.32
C ASN A 68 -10.71 16.08 0.76
#